data_AF-A0A971STR1-F1
#
_entry.id   AF-A0A971STR1-F1
#
_cell.length_a   1.000
_cell.length_b   1.000
_cell.length_c   1.000
_cell.angle_alpha   90.00
_cell.angle_beta   90.00
_cell.angle_gamma   90.00
#
_symmetry.space_group_name_H-M   'P 1'
#
loop_
_entity.id
_entity.type
_entity.pdbx_description
1 polymer ?
#
loop_
_entity_poly.entity_id
_entity_poly.type
_entity_poly.pdbx_seq_one_letter_code
_entity_poly.pdbx_strand_id
1 'polypeptide(L)'
;MGSHDLRVAEYAARLFLDGWAPILVCSGGLGRLTKGVWHQTEARKFAQIALNLGVPPNKILLEEKSTNTAENLRFSRSLLGDHGLEINSAILVHKPYMERRARATADIVWPELNFVITSPPISFTEYPSIDIPLNDVIEIMVGDFHRLMVYADRGFQSQQSITEDAMRAFDFLVKAGFDGQCVKE
;
A
#
# COMPACT_ATOMS: atom_id res chain seq x y z
N MET A 1 3.35 1.22 -3.46
CA MET A 1 3.70 0.37 -2.31
C MET A 1 3.32 -1.06 -2.62
N GLY A 2 4.07 -2.04 -2.13
CA GLY A 2 3.92 -3.45 -2.47
C GLY A 2 2.52 -3.97 -2.18
N SER A 3 1.96 -4.74 -3.12
CA SER A 3 0.59 -5.23 -3.07
C SER A 3 0.40 -6.40 -4.03
N HIS A 4 -0.55 -7.27 -3.72
CA HIS A 4 -0.99 -8.34 -4.63
C HIS A 4 -1.69 -7.79 -5.89
N ASP A 5 -2.28 -6.60 -5.80
CA ASP A 5 -2.98 -5.95 -6.92
C ASP A 5 -2.00 -5.16 -7.81
N LEU A 6 -1.77 -5.66 -9.02
CA LEU A 6 -0.87 -5.08 -10.01
C LEU A 6 -1.39 -3.75 -10.60
N ARG A 7 -2.70 -3.46 -10.51
CA ARG A 7 -3.28 -2.19 -10.98
C ARG A 7 -2.69 -0.98 -10.24
N VAL A 8 -2.18 -1.18 -9.03
CA VAL A 8 -1.44 -0.17 -8.24
C VAL A 8 -0.16 0.25 -8.98
N ALA A 9 0.57 -0.70 -9.55
CA ALA A 9 1.79 -0.42 -10.31
C ALA A 9 1.50 0.31 -11.62
N GLU A 10 0.45 -0.10 -12.32
CA GLU A 10 0.01 0.57 -13.55
C GLU A 10 -0.37 2.03 -13.30
N TYR A 11 -1.12 2.29 -12.23
CA TYR A 11 -1.53 3.64 -11.88
C TYR A 11 -0.34 4.50 -11.44
N ALA A 12 0.59 3.96 -10.64
CA ALA A 12 1.81 4.66 -10.27
C ALA A 12 2.68 5.00 -11.48
N ALA A 13 2.78 4.10 -12.47
CA ALA A 13 3.50 4.35 -13.71
C ALA A 13 2.82 5.45 -14.55
N ARG A 14 1.50 5.48 -14.63
CA ARG A 14 0.75 6.54 -15.33
C ARG A 14 0.96 7.91 -14.67
N LEU A 15 0.91 7.99 -13.35
CA LEU A 15 1.23 9.24 -12.62
C LEU A 15 2.66 9.72 -12.93
N PHE A 16 3.64 8.82 -13.01
CA PHE A 16 4.99 9.18 -13.41
C PHE A 16 5.01 9.74 -14.85
N LEU A 17 4.38 9.05 -15.79
CA LEU A 17 4.37 9.43 -17.21
C LEU A 17 3.62 10.75 -17.46
N ASP A 18 2.61 11.04 -16.65
CA ASP A 18 1.87 12.30 -16.64
C ASP A 18 2.67 13.45 -15.97
N GLY A 19 3.89 13.19 -15.48
CA GLY A 19 4.81 14.20 -14.97
C GLY A 19 4.64 14.56 -13.49
N TRP A 20 3.90 13.77 -12.71
CA TRP A 20 3.65 14.08 -11.29
C TRP A 20 4.87 13.91 -10.38
N ALA A 21 5.85 13.08 -10.79
CA ALA A 21 7.08 12.86 -10.04
C ALA A 21 8.25 12.51 -10.97
N PRO A 22 9.49 12.92 -10.65
CA PRO A 22 10.65 12.67 -11.50
C PRO A 22 11.28 11.29 -11.32
N ILE A 23 10.87 10.52 -10.30
CA ILE A 23 11.37 9.19 -9.94
C ILE A 23 10.21 8.33 -9.44
N LEU A 24 10.22 7.04 -9.80
CA LEU A 24 9.27 6.04 -9.30
C LEU A 24 9.99 5.04 -8.39
N VAL A 25 9.53 4.90 -7.15
CA VAL A 25 10.03 3.86 -6.23
C VAL A 25 9.05 2.69 -6.20
N CYS A 26 9.50 1.53 -6.65
CA CYS A 26 8.79 0.27 -6.50
C CYS A 26 9.31 -0.43 -5.24
N SER A 27 8.50 -0.45 -4.19
CA SER A 27 8.84 -1.02 -2.88
C SER A 27 7.91 -2.19 -2.56
N GLY A 28 8.47 -3.28 -2.06
CA GLY A 28 7.77 -4.51 -1.73
C GLY A 28 8.62 -5.76 -1.94
N GLY A 29 8.83 -6.55 -0.89
CA GLY A 29 9.47 -7.85 -0.96
C GLY A 29 8.51 -8.98 -1.31
N LEU A 30 8.66 -10.12 -0.62
CA LEU A 30 7.67 -11.20 -0.61
C LEU A 30 6.77 -10.98 0.61
N GLY A 31 5.68 -10.24 0.42
CA GLY A 31 4.70 -9.96 1.46
C GLY A 31 3.92 -11.19 1.93
N ARG A 32 3.09 -11.02 2.99
CA ARG A 32 2.29 -12.10 3.59
C ARG A 32 1.42 -12.86 2.58
N LEU A 33 0.86 -12.14 1.59
CA LEU A 33 -0.04 -12.69 0.59
C LEU A 33 0.68 -13.23 -0.66
N THR A 34 1.99 -12.97 -0.80
CA THR A 34 2.79 -13.32 -1.99
C THR A 34 3.87 -14.37 -1.69
N LYS A 35 4.18 -14.60 -0.40
CA LYS A 35 5.09 -15.64 0.08
C LYS A 35 4.59 -17.05 -0.29
N GLY A 36 5.30 -17.73 -1.19
CA GLY A 36 5.01 -19.10 -1.64
C GLY A 36 4.24 -19.21 -2.96
N VAL A 37 3.68 -18.10 -3.47
CA VAL A 37 2.96 -18.06 -4.76
C VAL A 37 3.81 -17.40 -5.84
N TRP A 38 4.65 -16.42 -5.47
CA TRP A 38 5.48 -15.67 -6.42
C TRP A 38 6.96 -16.01 -6.27
N HIS A 39 7.65 -16.26 -7.39
CA HIS A 39 9.11 -16.43 -7.45
C HIS A 39 9.88 -15.10 -7.51
N GLN A 40 9.15 -13.98 -7.50
CA GLN A 40 9.66 -12.64 -7.71
C GLN A 40 8.98 -11.68 -6.73
N THR A 41 9.75 -10.71 -6.20
CA THR A 41 9.26 -9.69 -5.26
C THR A 41 8.19 -8.81 -5.88
N GLU A 42 7.32 -8.24 -5.04
CA GLU A 42 6.29 -7.28 -5.46
C GLU A 42 6.93 -6.08 -6.19
N ALA A 43 8.05 -5.58 -5.67
CA ALA A 43 8.81 -4.48 -6.27
C ALA A 43 9.26 -4.77 -7.71
N ARG A 44 9.82 -5.97 -7.97
CA ARG A 44 10.24 -6.34 -9.33
C ARG A 44 9.06 -6.47 -10.29
N LYS A 45 7.94 -7.05 -9.86
CA LYS A 45 6.74 -7.11 -10.71
C LYS A 45 6.23 -5.70 -11.03
N PHE A 46 6.22 -4.82 -10.05
CA PHE A 46 5.79 -3.44 -10.22
C PHE A 46 6.71 -2.67 -11.18
N ALA A 47 8.03 -2.83 -11.03
CA ALA A 47 8.99 -2.22 -11.94
C ALA A 47 8.84 -2.76 -13.36
N GLN A 48 8.61 -4.06 -13.55
CA GLN A 48 8.39 -4.64 -14.87
C GLN A 48 7.15 -4.05 -15.55
N ILE A 49 6.07 -3.84 -14.81
CA ILE A 49 4.86 -3.17 -15.31
C ILE A 49 5.19 -1.73 -15.73
N ALA A 50 5.87 -0.97 -14.86
CA ALA A 50 6.25 0.40 -15.16
C ALA A 50 7.16 0.50 -16.40
N LEU A 51 8.12 -0.41 -16.56
CA LEU A 51 8.97 -0.53 -17.75
C LEU A 51 8.14 -0.80 -19.01
N ASN A 52 7.21 -1.76 -18.94
CA ASN A 52 6.34 -2.11 -20.07
C ASN A 52 5.43 -0.94 -20.48
N LEU A 53 5.07 -0.06 -19.54
CA LEU A 53 4.29 1.16 -19.80
C LEU A 53 5.15 2.33 -20.30
N GLY A 54 6.48 2.18 -20.36
CA GLY A 54 7.39 3.19 -20.92
C GLY A 54 8.11 4.06 -19.89
N VAL A 55 8.02 3.76 -18.60
CA VAL A 55 8.84 4.45 -17.59
C VAL A 55 10.32 4.12 -17.82
N PRO A 56 11.22 5.12 -17.95
CA PRO A 56 12.62 4.86 -18.21
C PRO A 56 13.29 4.06 -17.08
N PRO A 57 14.15 3.06 -17.37
CA PRO A 57 14.78 2.21 -16.34
C PRO A 57 15.57 3.00 -15.30
N ASN A 58 16.27 4.06 -15.73
CA ASN A 58 17.06 4.92 -14.84
C ASN A 58 16.21 5.85 -13.95
N LYS A 59 14.88 5.79 -14.06
CA LYS A 59 13.92 6.53 -13.24
C LYS A 59 13.17 5.63 -12.26
N ILE A 60 13.43 4.33 -12.27
CA ILE A 60 12.80 3.36 -11.36
C ILE A 60 13.82 2.90 -10.33
N LEU A 61 13.48 3.03 -9.06
CA LEU A 61 14.25 2.49 -7.94
C LEU A 61 13.51 1.29 -7.32
N LEU A 62 14.26 0.25 -6.98
CA LEU A 62 13.74 -1.02 -6.48
C LEU A 62 14.09 -1.23 -5.01
N GLU A 63 13.07 -1.36 -4.16
CA GLU A 63 13.17 -1.76 -2.76
C GLU A 63 12.51 -3.14 -2.58
N GLU A 64 13.32 -4.19 -2.40
CA GLU A 64 12.86 -5.59 -2.47
C GLU A 64 12.75 -6.32 -1.12
N LYS A 65 12.92 -5.62 0.00
CA LYS A 65 13.07 -6.23 1.33
C LYS A 65 11.85 -6.07 2.21
N SER A 66 11.01 -5.06 1.97
CA SER A 66 9.88 -4.76 2.85
C SER A 66 8.81 -5.86 2.86
N THR A 67 8.26 -6.11 4.04
CA THR A 67 7.21 -7.12 4.28
C THR A 67 5.91 -6.50 4.78
N ASN A 68 5.92 -5.21 5.10
CA ASN A 68 4.79 -4.46 5.61
C ASN A 68 4.90 -2.97 5.22
N THR A 69 3.82 -2.21 5.42
CA THR A 69 3.72 -0.80 5.02
C THR A 69 4.77 0.09 5.69
N ALA A 70 5.11 -0.16 6.95
CA ALA A 70 6.13 0.62 7.66
C ALA A 70 7.52 0.39 7.06
N GLU A 71 7.87 -0.87 6.77
CA GLU A 71 9.10 -1.21 6.08
C GLU A 71 9.16 -0.65 4.66
N ASN A 72 8.05 -0.65 3.92
CA ASN A 72 8.01 -0.04 2.59
C ASN A 72 8.50 1.42 2.67
N LEU A 73 7.99 2.18 3.64
CA LEU A 73 8.36 3.58 3.84
C LEU A 73 9.80 3.74 4.34
N ARG A 74 10.21 2.99 5.37
CA ARG A 74 11.58 3.08 5.94
C ARG A 74 12.64 2.70 4.92
N PHE A 75 12.44 1.59 4.21
CA PHE A 75 13.41 1.09 3.26
C PHE A 75 13.43 1.93 1.99
N SER A 76 12.28 2.48 1.56
CA SER A 76 12.26 3.46 0.47
C SER A 76 13.02 4.75 0.85
N ARG A 77 12.83 5.27 2.07
CA ARG A 77 13.58 6.43 2.58
C ARG A 77 15.09 6.17 2.56
N SER A 78 15.52 5.00 3.06
CA SER A 78 16.93 4.59 3.02
C SER A 78 17.45 4.50 1.60
N LEU A 79 16.72 3.82 0.71
CA LEU A 79 17.11 3.64 -0.70
C LEU A 79 17.30 4.98 -1.41
N LEU A 80 16.41 5.95 -1.18
CA LEU A 80 16.51 7.29 -1.73
C LEU A 80 17.77 8.00 -1.20
N GLY A 81 18.04 7.91 0.10
CA GLY A 81 19.25 8.46 0.72
C GLY A 81 20.54 7.84 0.15
N ASP A 82 20.57 6.52 -0.09
CA ASP A 82 21.70 5.82 -0.69
C ASP A 82 21.99 6.29 -2.13
N HIS A 83 20.98 6.85 -2.81
CA HIS A 83 21.11 7.49 -4.13
C HIS A 83 21.38 9.00 -4.05
N GLY A 84 21.62 9.55 -2.85
CA GLY A 84 21.83 10.97 -2.63
C GLY A 84 20.59 11.84 -2.88
N LEU A 85 19.39 11.26 -2.78
CA LEU A 85 18.13 11.94 -3.04
C LEU A 85 17.48 12.36 -1.72
N GLU A 86 17.47 13.67 -1.45
CA GLU A 86 16.68 14.24 -0.37
C GLU A 86 15.25 14.51 -0.83
N ILE A 87 14.30 13.79 -0.23
CA ILE A 87 12.89 13.86 -0.61
C ILE A 87 12.08 14.58 0.46
N ASN A 88 11.52 15.74 0.09
CA ASN A 88 10.63 16.52 0.95
C ASN A 88 9.14 16.26 0.65
N SER A 89 8.84 15.67 -0.51
CA SER A 89 7.48 15.33 -0.89
C SER A 89 7.34 14.06 -1.72
N ALA A 90 6.25 13.32 -1.53
CA ALA A 90 5.98 12.10 -2.29
C ALA A 90 4.49 11.88 -2.58
N ILE A 91 4.22 11.02 -3.55
CA ILE A 91 2.90 10.45 -3.83
C ILE A 91 2.94 8.99 -3.39
N LEU A 92 2.19 8.64 -2.34
CA LEU A 92 2.07 7.26 -1.91
C LEU A 92 0.93 6.60 -2.67
N VAL A 93 1.27 5.61 -3.50
CA VAL A 93 0.29 4.88 -4.31
C VAL A 93 0.01 3.51 -3.70
N HIS A 94 -1.26 3.23 -3.39
CA HIS A 94 -1.73 1.96 -2.83
C HIS A 94 -3.09 1.55 -3.43
N LYS A 95 -3.63 0.42 -3.00
CA LYS A 95 -5.03 0.03 -3.19
C LYS A 95 -6.00 1.01 -2.48
N PRO A 96 -7.22 1.26 -2.99
CA PRO A 96 -8.14 2.24 -2.43
C PRO A 96 -8.43 2.06 -0.94
N TYR A 97 -8.72 0.83 -0.51
CA TYR A 97 -9.04 0.55 0.89
C TYR A 97 -7.82 0.57 1.84
N MET A 98 -6.62 0.87 1.34
CA MET A 98 -5.38 0.92 2.13
C MET A 98 -4.88 2.32 2.38
N GLU A 99 -5.46 3.33 1.72
CA GLU A 99 -4.94 4.70 1.76
C GLU A 99 -4.87 5.24 3.18
N ARG A 100 -5.92 5.04 3.99
CA ARG A 100 -5.93 5.47 5.40
C ARG A 100 -4.84 4.79 6.22
N ARG A 101 -4.60 3.50 6.01
CA ARG A 101 -3.56 2.75 6.72
C ARG A 101 -2.16 3.19 6.29
N ALA A 102 -1.97 3.49 5.01
CA ALA A 102 -0.74 4.06 4.49
C ALA A 102 -0.46 5.44 5.10
N ARG A 103 -1.47 6.32 5.18
CA ARG A 103 -1.37 7.62 5.87
C ARG A 103 -0.97 7.46 7.32
N ALA A 104 -1.74 6.67 8.06
CA ALA A 104 -1.51 6.49 9.49
C ALA A 104 -0.11 5.93 9.79
N THR A 105 0.41 5.07 8.90
CA THR A 105 1.77 4.55 9.02
C THR A 105 2.82 5.61 8.64
N ALA A 106 2.60 6.39 7.57
CA ALA A 106 3.52 7.42 7.11
C ALA A 106 3.70 8.55 8.14
N ASP A 107 2.61 8.96 8.79
CA ASP A 107 2.63 9.98 9.86
C ASP A 107 3.60 9.60 11.00
N ILE A 108 3.78 8.31 11.28
CA ILE A 108 4.68 7.81 12.32
C ILE A 108 6.09 7.53 11.78
N VAL A 109 6.17 6.93 10.60
CA VAL A 109 7.43 6.39 10.06
C VAL A 109 8.27 7.46 9.37
N TRP A 110 7.64 8.46 8.76
CA TRP A 110 8.30 9.53 8.05
C TRP A 110 7.54 10.86 8.26
N PRO A 111 7.48 11.36 9.51
CA PRO A 111 6.67 12.53 9.87
C PRO A 111 7.06 13.83 9.15
N GLU A 112 8.31 13.91 8.66
CA GLU A 112 8.81 15.08 7.93
C GLU A 112 8.41 15.11 6.44
N LEU A 113 7.84 14.01 5.92
CA LEU A 113 7.48 13.89 4.51
C LEU A 113 6.16 14.64 4.23
N ASN A 114 6.17 15.55 3.26
CA ASN A 114 4.92 16.11 2.73
C ASN A 114 4.34 15.17 1.68
N PHE A 115 3.28 14.43 1.99
CA PHE A 115 2.75 13.45 1.05
C PHE A 115 1.26 13.60 0.76
N VAL A 116 0.92 13.24 -0.47
CA VAL A 116 -0.44 12.89 -0.86
C VAL A 116 -0.54 11.37 -1.01
N ILE A 117 -1.74 10.84 -0.88
CA ILE A 117 -2.03 9.43 -1.10
C ILE A 117 -3.06 9.34 -2.20
N THR A 118 -2.89 8.36 -3.07
CA THR A 118 -3.86 8.06 -4.13
C THR A 118 -3.85 6.56 -4.45
N SER A 119 -4.84 6.14 -5.20
CA SER A 119 -5.04 4.77 -5.64
C SER A 119 -5.68 4.75 -7.04
N PRO A 120 -5.63 3.61 -7.74
CA PRO A 120 -6.40 3.44 -8.96
C PRO A 120 -7.87 3.83 -8.71
N PRO A 121 -8.47 4.72 -9.53
CA PRO A 121 -9.82 5.23 -9.31
C PRO A 121 -10.89 4.19 -9.66
N ILE A 122 -10.99 3.14 -8.85
CA ILE A 122 -11.87 2.00 -9.04
C ILE A 122 -12.86 1.97 -7.87
N SER A 123 -14.15 1.94 -8.18
CA SER A 123 -15.20 1.86 -7.16
C SER A 123 -15.16 0.51 -6.43
N PHE A 124 -15.71 0.44 -5.22
CA PHE A 124 -15.77 -0.83 -4.46
C PHE A 124 -16.45 -1.95 -5.24
N THR A 125 -17.54 -1.66 -5.94
CA THR A 125 -18.29 -2.66 -6.72
C THR A 125 -17.54 -3.18 -7.94
N GLU A 126 -16.61 -2.39 -8.49
CA GLU A 126 -15.79 -2.76 -9.65
C GLU A 126 -14.40 -3.26 -9.27
N TYR A 127 -14.04 -3.13 -8.00
CA TYR A 127 -12.70 -3.51 -7.52
C TYR A 127 -12.43 -5.02 -7.63
N PRO A 128 -13.36 -5.92 -7.25
CA PRO A 128 -13.15 -7.36 -7.36
C PRO A 128 -12.87 -7.79 -8.81
N SER A 129 -12.02 -8.79 -8.95
CA SER A 129 -11.71 -9.43 -10.22
C SER A 129 -11.63 -10.94 -10.04
N ILE A 130 -11.39 -11.68 -11.13
CA ILE A 130 -11.16 -13.12 -11.06
C ILE A 130 -9.94 -13.47 -10.18
N ASP A 131 -8.91 -12.62 -10.19
CA ASP A 131 -7.68 -12.80 -9.41
C ASP A 131 -7.80 -12.21 -7.99
N ILE A 132 -8.78 -11.34 -7.75
CA ILE A 132 -9.01 -10.67 -6.46
C ILE A 132 -10.51 -10.79 -6.13
N PRO A 133 -10.95 -11.95 -5.61
CA PRO A 133 -12.36 -12.20 -5.32
C PRO A 133 -12.93 -11.22 -4.28
N LEU A 134 -14.23 -10.95 -4.36
CA LEU A 134 -14.92 -10.02 -3.45
C LEU A 134 -14.73 -10.39 -1.97
N ASN A 135 -14.79 -11.69 -1.63
CA ASN A 135 -14.59 -12.13 -0.25
C ASN A 135 -13.20 -11.76 0.28
N ASP A 136 -12.14 -11.91 -0.51
CA ASP A 136 -10.79 -11.54 -0.12
C ASP A 136 -10.66 -10.02 0.06
N VAL A 137 -11.33 -9.23 -0.79
CA VAL A 137 -11.40 -7.77 -0.64
C VAL A 137 -12.02 -7.41 0.70
N ILE A 138 -13.19 -7.98 1.02
CA ILE A 138 -13.91 -7.72 2.27
C ILE A 138 -13.06 -8.13 3.48
N GLU A 139 -12.51 -9.34 3.49
CA GLU A 139 -11.63 -9.86 4.53
C GLU A 139 -10.45 -8.92 4.80
N ILE A 140 -9.76 -8.50 3.75
CA ILE A 140 -8.60 -7.61 3.87
C ILE A 140 -9.04 -6.24 4.40
N MET A 141 -10.15 -5.69 3.90
CA MET A 141 -10.71 -4.42 4.39
C MET A 141 -11.02 -4.47 5.88
N VAL A 142 -11.69 -5.52 6.35
CA VAL A 142 -12.01 -5.71 7.78
C VAL A 142 -10.74 -5.80 8.61
N GLY A 143 -9.78 -6.62 8.18
CA GLY A 143 -8.51 -6.75 8.88
C GLY A 143 -7.70 -5.45 8.94
N ASP A 144 -7.66 -4.69 7.85
CA ASP A 144 -6.95 -3.40 7.81
C ASP A 144 -7.65 -2.31 8.60
N PHE A 145 -8.99 -2.32 8.65
CA PHE A 145 -9.75 -1.46 9.55
C PHE A 145 -9.48 -1.79 11.02
N HIS A 146 -9.43 -3.07 11.39
CA HIS A 146 -9.07 -3.48 12.75
C HIS A 146 -7.66 -3.01 13.13
N ARG A 147 -6.69 -3.08 12.20
CA ARG A 147 -5.33 -2.55 12.43
C ARG A 147 -5.33 -1.05 12.65
N LEU A 148 -6.15 -0.27 11.94
CA LEU A 148 -6.23 1.18 12.16
C LEU A 148 -6.60 1.52 13.62
N MET A 149 -7.40 0.69 14.28
CA MET A 149 -7.74 0.84 15.69
C MET A 149 -6.58 0.37 16.59
N VAL A 150 -6.20 -0.90 16.46
CA VAL A 150 -5.27 -1.54 17.42
C VAL A 150 -3.83 -1.06 17.27
N TYR A 151 -3.37 -0.75 16.06
CA TYR A 151 -1.98 -0.35 15.84
C TYR A 151 -1.74 1.10 16.23
N ALA A 152 -2.78 1.93 16.28
CA ALA A 152 -2.68 3.28 16.79
C ALA A 152 -2.36 3.28 18.29
N ASP A 153 -3.01 2.40 19.06
CA ASP A 153 -2.76 2.23 20.50
C ASP A 153 -1.37 1.68 20.81
N ARG A 154 -0.79 0.91 19.87
CA ARG A 154 0.57 0.36 19.96
C ARG A 154 1.66 1.32 19.46
N GLY A 155 1.30 2.51 19.00
CA GLY A 155 2.23 3.52 18.48
C GLY A 155 2.84 3.16 17.11
N PHE A 156 2.26 2.19 16.38
CA PHE A 156 2.72 1.84 15.03
C PHE A 156 2.06 2.70 13.94
N GLN A 157 0.93 3.35 14.27
CA GLN A 157 0.15 4.20 13.38
C GLN A 157 -0.34 5.44 14.13
N SER A 158 -0.60 6.54 13.44
CA SER A 158 -1.29 7.69 14.01
C SER A 158 -2.77 7.38 14.21
N GLN A 159 -3.40 8.02 15.20
CA GLN A 159 -4.83 7.89 15.44
C GLN A 159 -5.62 8.43 14.24
N GLN A 160 -6.62 7.66 13.78
CA GLN A 160 -7.48 8.03 12.65
C GLN A 160 -8.92 8.26 13.14
N SER A 161 -9.62 9.23 12.56
CA SER A 161 -11.03 9.45 12.85
C SER A 161 -11.88 8.31 12.26
N ILE A 162 -12.57 7.59 13.13
CA ILE A 162 -13.50 6.51 12.77
C ILE A 162 -14.92 6.99 13.04
N THR A 163 -15.78 6.91 12.01
CA THR A 163 -17.20 7.26 12.15
C THR A 163 -17.98 6.10 12.74
N GLU A 164 -19.11 6.40 13.37
CA GLU A 164 -20.03 5.39 13.89
C GLU A 164 -20.50 4.43 12.79
N ASP A 165 -20.76 4.93 11.58
CA ASP A 165 -21.14 4.09 10.43
C ASP A 165 -20.06 3.09 10.04
N ALA A 166 -18.79 3.53 10.02
CA ALA A 166 -17.67 2.64 9.69
C ALA A 166 -17.47 1.58 10.77
N MET A 167 -17.63 1.95 12.06
CA MET A 167 -17.60 1.00 13.17
C MET A 167 -18.74 -0.02 13.08
N ARG A 168 -19.97 0.43 12.82
CA ARG A 168 -21.14 -0.47 12.64
C ARG A 168 -20.94 -1.44 11.48
N ALA A 169 -20.38 -0.98 10.36
CA ALA A 169 -20.08 -1.84 9.22
C ALA A 169 -19.01 -2.88 9.55
N PHE A 170 -17.95 -2.48 10.28
CA PHE A 170 -16.93 -3.39 10.79
C PHE A 170 -17.54 -4.48 11.68
N ASP A 171 -18.32 -4.10 12.69
CA ASP A 171 -18.96 -5.04 13.61
C ASP A 171 -19.91 -6.02 12.89
N PHE A 172 -20.65 -5.52 11.91
CA PHE A 172 -21.54 -6.34 11.08
C PHE A 172 -20.75 -7.41 10.31
N LEU A 173 -19.65 -7.03 9.67
CA LEU A 173 -18.83 -7.94 8.87
C LEU A 173 -18.09 -8.96 9.74
N VAL A 174 -17.58 -8.55 10.90
CA VAL A 174 -16.98 -9.47 11.89
C VAL A 174 -18.02 -10.50 12.37
N LYS A 175 -19.24 -10.06 12.71
CA LYS A 175 -20.33 -10.99 13.09
C LYS A 175 -20.75 -11.93 11.98
N ALA A 176 -20.60 -11.51 10.72
CA ALA A 176 -20.83 -12.33 9.54
C ALA A 176 -19.68 -13.30 9.22
N GLY A 177 -18.58 -13.27 9.99
CA GLY A 177 -17.46 -14.19 9.87
C GLY A 177 -16.30 -13.71 8.99
N PHE A 178 -16.25 -12.43 8.64
CA PHE A 178 -15.16 -11.84 7.85
C PHE A 178 -13.98 -11.34 8.71
N ASP A 179 -13.56 -12.10 9.71
CA ASP A 179 -12.52 -11.73 10.67
C ASP A 179 -11.18 -12.44 10.43
N GLY A 180 -11.05 -13.20 9.35
CA GLY A 180 -9.86 -14.00 9.04
C GLY A 180 -8.57 -13.18 8.94
N GLN A 181 -8.66 -11.90 8.59
CA GLN A 181 -7.50 -10.99 8.50
C GLN A 181 -7.34 -10.06 9.72
N CYS A 182 -8.20 -10.15 10.74
CA CYS A 182 -8.09 -9.37 11.97
C CYS A 182 -6.80 -9.68 12.74
N VAL A 183 -6.36 -8.73 13.57
CA VAL A 183 -5.27 -8.97 14.51
C VAL A 183 -5.79 -9.93 15.58
N LYS A 184 -5.12 -11.08 15.74
CA LYS A 184 -5.38 -11.99 16.86
C LYS A 184 -4.62 -11.47 18.07
N GLU A 185 -5.28 -11.48 19.22
CA GLU A 185 -4.67 -11.18 20.52
C GLU A 185 -3.64 -12.25 20.92
#